data_AF-A0A3P6T5A4-F1
#
_entry.id   AF-A0A3P6T5A4-F1
#
_cell.length_a   1.000
_cell.length_b   1.000
_cell.length_c   1.000
_cell.angle_alpha   90.00
_cell.angle_beta   90.00
_cell.angle_gamma   90.00
#
_symmetry.space_group_name_H-M   'P 1'
#
loop_
_entity.id
_entity.type
_entity.pdbx_description
1 polymer ?
#
loop_
_entity_poly.entity_id
_entity_poly.type
_entity_poly.pdbx_seq_one_letter_code
_entity_poly.pdbx_strand_id
1 'polypeptide(L)'
;MEVGANWYEGKYGYKSGWSVPLVQSLGVEGDTHAVVSVPVKQGELGKPIGVDVGGGVGPYYQQNQHVGVDYMNGQVGTNFGVGVPFTGVGVNTGLGISFPSINDIRG
;
A
#
# COMPACT_ATOMS: atom_id res chain seq x y z
N MET A 1 -18.20 -1.11 1.16
CA MET A 1 -17.18 -0.10 0.80
C MET A 1 -17.04 0.85 1.97
N GLU A 2 -15.84 0.95 2.50
CA GLU A 2 -15.45 1.83 3.59
C GLU A 2 -14.51 2.88 3.00
N VAL A 3 -14.81 4.15 3.23
CA VAL A 3 -13.96 5.27 2.82
C VAL A 3 -13.62 6.04 4.08
N GLY A 4 -12.33 6.30 4.30
CA GLY A 4 -11.82 6.92 5.51
C GLY A 4 -10.80 8.00 5.20
N ALA A 5 -10.86 9.06 5.98
CA ALA A 5 -9.84 10.11 6.00
C ALA A 5 -9.58 10.50 7.45
N ASN A 6 -8.38 10.17 7.94
CA ASN A 6 -7.90 10.56 9.26
C ASN A 6 -6.72 11.50 9.08
N TRP A 7 -6.99 12.79 9.24
CA TRP A 7 -5.98 13.85 9.12
C TRP A 7 -5.00 13.87 10.30
N TYR A 8 -5.38 13.34 11.47
CA TYR A 8 -4.49 13.25 12.64
C TYR A 8 -3.47 12.10 12.48
N GLU A 9 -3.88 11.01 11.84
CA GLU A 9 -3.02 9.88 11.53
C GLU A 9 -2.38 9.95 10.13
N GLY A 10 -2.81 10.91 9.30
CA GLY A 10 -2.38 11.05 7.91
C GLY A 10 -2.78 9.86 7.04
N LYS A 11 -3.83 9.13 7.39
CA LYS A 11 -4.30 7.94 6.66
C LYS A 11 -5.56 8.26 5.88
N TYR A 12 -5.54 8.00 4.59
CA TYR A 12 -6.63 8.28 3.67
C TYR A 12 -6.86 7.08 2.76
N GLY A 13 -8.10 6.80 2.39
CA GLY A 13 -8.32 5.77 1.39
C GLY A 13 -9.66 5.07 1.50
N TYR A 14 -9.72 3.92 0.85
CA TYR A 14 -10.90 3.08 0.86
C TYR A 14 -10.53 1.60 0.93
N LYS A 15 -11.47 0.82 1.46
CA LYS A 15 -11.47 -0.63 1.38
C LYS A 15 -12.85 -1.12 0.95
N SER A 16 -12.90 -2.10 0.07
CA SER A 16 -14.12 -2.79 -0.29
C SER A 16 -13.89 -4.27 -0.20
N GLY A 17 -14.93 -5.01 0.19
CA GLY A 17 -14.90 -6.45 0.23
C GLY A 17 -16.21 -7.03 -0.25
N TRP A 18 -16.15 -8.28 -0.71
CA TRP A 18 -17.30 -9.09 -1.09
C TRP A 18 -17.12 -10.50 -0.55
N SER A 19 -18.22 -11.20 -0.33
CA SER A 19 -18.20 -12.62 0.00
C SER A 19 -19.30 -13.33 -0.77
N VAL A 20 -19.08 -14.61 -1.08
CA VAL A 20 -20.11 -15.47 -1.69
C VAL A 20 -20.56 -16.47 -0.63
N PRO A 21 -21.78 -16.34 -0.09
CA PRO A 21 -22.23 -17.13 1.08
C PRO A 21 -22.06 -18.65 0.93
N LEU A 22 -22.29 -19.18 -0.27
CA LEU A 22 -22.20 -20.62 -0.55
C LEU A 22 -20.77 -21.18 -0.41
N VAL A 23 -19.75 -20.35 -0.63
CA VAL A 23 -18.34 -20.75 -0.59
C VAL A 23 -17.55 -19.97 0.46
N GLN A 24 -18.23 -19.24 1.34
CA GLN A 24 -17.60 -18.47 2.41
C GLN A 24 -16.88 -19.38 3.42
N SER A 25 -17.42 -20.58 3.68
CA SER A 25 -16.76 -21.59 4.53
C SER A 25 -15.44 -22.11 3.94
N LEU A 26 -15.25 -21.95 2.63
CA LEU A 26 -13.99 -22.25 1.93
C LEU A 26 -13.02 -21.05 1.99
N GLY A 27 -13.42 -19.93 2.59
CA GLY A 27 -12.62 -18.71 2.65
C GLY A 27 -12.68 -17.88 1.36
N VAL A 28 -13.69 -18.07 0.51
CA VAL A 28 -13.88 -17.25 -0.69
C VAL A 28 -14.54 -15.93 -0.32
N GLU A 29 -13.68 -14.97 -0.02
CA GLU A 29 -14.00 -13.57 0.17
C GLU A 29 -12.97 -12.74 -0.59
N GLY A 30 -13.40 -11.69 -1.26
CA GLY A 30 -12.50 -10.80 -1.96
C GLY A 30 -12.39 -9.46 -1.26
N ASP A 31 -11.21 -8.85 -1.34
CA ASP A 31 -11.00 -7.49 -0.89
C ASP A 31 -10.23 -6.67 -1.92
N THR A 32 -10.41 -5.36 -1.85
CA THR A 32 -9.65 -4.38 -2.63
C THR A 32 -9.51 -3.13 -1.78
N HIS A 33 -8.32 -2.55 -1.76
CA HIS A 33 -8.03 -1.34 -1.00
C HIS A 33 -7.12 -0.42 -1.78
N ALA A 34 -7.24 0.87 -1.48
CA ALA A 34 -6.24 1.88 -1.78
C ALA A 34 -6.08 2.75 -0.54
N VAL A 35 -4.89 2.76 0.03
CA VAL A 35 -4.58 3.49 1.25
C VAL A 35 -3.37 4.37 1.01
N VAL A 36 -3.50 5.65 1.31
CA VAL A 36 -2.44 6.64 1.30
C VAL A 36 -2.07 6.93 2.76
N SER A 37 -0.78 6.82 3.06
CA SER A 37 -0.18 7.13 4.36
C SER A 37 0.74 8.32 4.20
N VAL A 38 0.37 9.44 4.80
CA VAL A 38 1.15 10.68 4.83
C VAL A 38 1.71 10.86 6.24
N PRO A 39 3.04 10.99 6.42
CA PRO A 39 3.61 11.23 7.73
C PRO A 39 3.35 12.69 8.17
N VAL A 40 2.33 12.88 8.99
CA VAL A 40 1.88 14.19 9.48
C VAL A 40 2.35 14.51 10.90
N LYS A 41 2.85 13.52 11.64
CA LYS A 41 3.34 13.70 13.01
C LYS A 41 4.74 14.28 13.00
N GLN A 42 5.05 15.14 13.99
CA GLN A 42 6.33 15.84 14.06
C GLN A 42 7.56 14.91 14.06
N GLY A 43 7.46 13.73 14.70
CA GLY A 43 8.53 12.71 14.70
C GLY A 43 8.60 11.84 13.43
N GLU A 44 7.71 12.07 12.46
CA GLU A 44 7.64 11.33 11.20
C GLU A 44 7.95 12.21 9.98
N LEU A 45 8.16 13.51 10.20
CA LEU A 45 8.53 14.44 9.14
C LEU A 45 9.77 13.94 8.39
N GLY A 46 9.67 13.88 7.07
CA GLY A 46 10.72 13.38 6.19
C GLY A 46 10.69 11.86 5.97
N LYS A 47 9.77 11.11 6.59
CA LYS A 47 9.47 9.75 6.14
C LYS A 47 8.77 9.79 4.76
N PRO A 48 8.89 8.71 3.96
CA PRO A 48 8.20 8.65 2.68
C PRO A 48 6.68 8.66 2.83
N ILE A 49 5.98 9.31 1.90
CA ILE A 49 4.55 9.12 1.70
C ILE A 49 4.37 7.74 1.06
N GLY A 50 3.47 6.92 1.61
CA GLY A 50 3.16 5.58 1.10
C GLY A 50 1.80 5.54 0.43
N VAL A 51 1.71 4.83 -0.69
CA VAL A 51 0.43 4.48 -1.35
C VAL A 51 0.39 2.97 -1.55
N ASP A 52 -0.56 2.31 -0.89
CA ASP A 52 -0.78 0.88 -0.97
C ASP A 52 -2.09 0.62 -1.70
N VAL A 53 -2.00 0.04 -2.89
CA VAL A 53 -3.16 -0.41 -3.67
C VAL A 53 -3.07 -1.91 -3.85
N GLY A 54 -4.08 -2.62 -3.37
CA GLY A 54 -4.03 -4.07 -3.35
C GLY A 54 -5.41 -4.68 -3.28
N GLY A 55 -5.39 -6.00 -3.21
CA GLY A 55 -6.60 -6.79 -3.09
C GLY A 55 -6.28 -8.27 -3.19
N GLY A 56 -7.30 -9.07 -2.94
CA GLY A 56 -7.14 -10.51 -2.88
C GLY A 56 -8.46 -11.25 -2.96
N VAL A 57 -8.34 -12.56 -3.02
CA VAL A 57 -9.43 -13.51 -2.83
C VAL A 57 -8.97 -14.56 -1.85
N GLY A 58 -9.42 -14.42 -0.61
CA GLY A 58 -9.19 -15.37 0.47
C GLY A 58 -7.71 -15.77 0.59
N PRO A 59 -7.44 -17.04 0.89
CA PRO A 59 -6.07 -17.54 0.92
C PRO A 59 -5.53 -17.89 -0.48
N TYR A 60 -6.28 -17.64 -1.55
CA TYR A 60 -5.97 -18.11 -2.91
C TYR A 60 -5.16 -17.11 -3.73
N TYR A 61 -5.37 -15.82 -3.50
CA TYR A 61 -4.72 -14.78 -4.26
C TYR A 61 -4.60 -13.52 -3.42
N GLN A 62 -3.41 -12.93 -3.39
CA GLN A 62 -3.20 -11.60 -2.85
C GLN A 62 -2.22 -10.85 -3.74
N GLN A 63 -2.51 -9.57 -3.96
CA GLN A 63 -1.58 -8.64 -4.56
C GLN A 63 -1.55 -7.34 -3.77
N ASN A 64 -0.40 -6.68 -3.77
CA ASN A 64 -0.26 -5.33 -3.24
C ASN A 64 0.82 -4.58 -4.02
N GLN A 65 0.46 -3.41 -4.52
CA GLN A 65 1.38 -2.42 -5.04
C GLN A 65 1.61 -1.35 -3.98
N HIS A 66 2.85 -1.20 -3.54
CA HIS A 66 3.29 -0.13 -2.67
C HIS A 66 4.09 0.90 -3.47
N VAL A 67 3.74 2.17 -3.40
CA VAL A 67 4.52 3.29 -3.93
C VAL A 67 4.96 4.17 -2.76
N GLY A 68 6.28 4.35 -2.61
CA GLY A 68 6.88 5.23 -1.62
C GLY A 68 7.47 6.47 -2.29
N VAL A 69 7.15 7.65 -1.75
CA VAL A 69 7.69 8.94 -2.21
C VAL A 69 8.43 9.61 -1.06
N ASP A 70 9.76 9.58 -1.11
CA ASP A 70 10.63 10.36 -0.22
C ASP A 70 10.93 11.71 -0.85
N TYR A 71 10.12 12.70 -0.48
CA TYR A 71 10.24 14.06 -1.00
C TYR A 71 11.41 14.85 -0.40
N MET A 72 11.94 14.43 0.76
CA MET A 72 13.07 15.10 1.40
C MET A 72 14.40 14.62 0.84
N ASN A 73 14.49 13.34 0.46
CA ASN A 73 15.71 12.73 -0.08
C ASN A 73 15.62 12.40 -1.57
N GLY A 74 14.52 12.77 -2.24
CA GLY A 74 14.39 12.72 -3.69
C GLY A 74 14.35 11.30 -4.23
N GLN A 75 13.52 10.45 -3.64
CA GLN A 75 13.39 9.06 -4.08
C GLN A 75 11.93 8.70 -4.31
N VAL A 76 11.67 7.95 -5.37
CA VAL A 76 10.39 7.30 -5.60
C VAL A 76 10.64 5.83 -5.85
N GLY A 77 9.99 4.98 -5.06
CA GLY A 77 10.05 3.53 -5.20
C GLY A 77 8.67 2.96 -5.45
N THR A 78 8.58 1.92 -6.26
CA THR A 78 7.38 1.08 -6.39
C THR A 78 7.77 -0.36 -6.14
N ASN A 79 6.96 -1.09 -5.39
CA ASN A 79 7.09 -2.52 -5.17
C ASN A 79 5.73 -3.18 -5.40
N PHE A 80 5.70 -4.14 -6.31
CA PHE A 80 4.53 -4.97 -6.57
C PHE A 80 4.78 -6.38 -6.07
N GLY A 81 3.90 -6.85 -5.21
CA GLY A 81 3.87 -8.23 -4.72
C GLY A 81 2.61 -8.94 -5.20
N VAL A 82 2.76 -10.19 -5.60
CA VAL A 82 1.64 -11.10 -5.86
C VAL A 82 1.95 -12.50 -5.34
N GLY A 83 0.96 -13.17 -4.78
CA GLY A 83 1.14 -14.50 -4.23
C GLY A 83 -0.15 -15.24 -3.88
N VAL A 84 0.04 -16.47 -3.44
CA VAL A 84 -0.99 -17.41 -3.00
C VAL A 84 -0.73 -17.71 -1.52
N PRO A 85 -1.43 -17.03 -0.59
CA PRO A 85 -1.19 -17.19 0.86
C PRO A 85 -1.27 -18.64 1.34
N PHE A 86 -2.22 -19.43 0.81
CA PHE A 86 -2.43 -20.82 1.20
C PHE A 86 -1.20 -21.70 0.98
N THR A 87 -0.46 -21.45 -0.11
CA THR A 87 0.75 -22.21 -0.46
C THR A 87 2.03 -21.50 -0.03
N GLY A 88 1.94 -20.28 0.50
CA GLY A 88 3.08 -19.46 0.90
C GLY A 88 3.98 -19.02 -0.25
N VAL A 89 3.53 -19.16 -1.51
CA VAL A 89 4.32 -18.78 -2.69
C VAL A 89 3.96 -17.36 -3.11
N GLY A 90 4.98 -16.54 -3.34
CA GLY A 90 4.79 -15.20 -3.89
C GLY A 90 6.04 -14.68 -4.56
N VAL A 91 5.86 -13.69 -5.40
CA VAL A 91 6.93 -12.94 -6.05
C VAL A 91 6.75 -11.46 -5.71
N ASN A 92 7.86 -10.79 -5.48
CA ASN A 92 7.90 -9.34 -5.30
C ASN A 92 8.90 -8.76 -6.28
N THR A 93 8.49 -7.72 -6.99
CA THR A 93 9.36 -6.97 -7.89
C THR A 93 9.25 -5.50 -7.54
N GLY A 94 10.36 -4.79 -7.65
CA GLY A 94 10.38 -3.37 -7.34
C GLY A 94 11.37 -2.62 -8.20
N LEU A 95 11.07 -1.35 -8.41
CA LEU A 95 11.90 -0.39 -9.11
C LEU A 95 11.92 0.91 -8.33
N GLY A 96 13.03 1.64 -8.44
CA GLY A 96 13.16 2.94 -7.81
C GLY A 96 13.90 3.91 -8.71
N ILE A 97 13.57 5.18 -8.58
CA ILE A 97 14.27 6.30 -9.19
C ILE A 97 14.71 7.28 -8.10
N SER A 98 15.83 7.94 -8.33
CA SER A 98 16.32 9.02 -7.48
C SER A 98 16.48 10.30 -8.30
N PHE A 99 16.22 11.43 -7.68
CA PHE A 99 16.31 12.76 -8.26
C PHE A 99 16.80 13.77 -7.21
N PRO A 100 17.31 14.94 -7.60
CA PRO A 100 17.70 15.98 -6.66
C PRO A 100 16.52 16.41 -5.78
N SER A 101 16.75 16.45 -4.48
CA SER A 101 15.76 16.68 -3.44
C SER A 101 15.81 18.10 -2.85
N ILE A 102 14.89 18.42 -1.95
CA ILE A 102 14.95 19.67 -1.19
C ILE A 102 16.28 19.81 -0.43
N ASN A 103 16.83 18.70 0.09
CA ASN A 103 18.10 18.72 0.79
C ASN A 103 19.27 19.04 -0.17
N ASP A 104 19.24 18.52 -1.40
CA ASP A 104 20.25 18.81 -2.41
C ASP A 104 20.19 20.26 -2.92
N ILE A 105 18.99 20.86 -2.91
CA ILE A 105 18.77 22.24 -3.36
C ILE A 105 19.09 23.27 -2.26
N ARG A 106 18.85 22.93 -0.99
CA ARG A 106 18.96 23.89 0.13
C ARG A 106 20.33 23.92 0.81
N GLY A 107 21.16 22.88 0.67
CA GLY A 107 22.50 22.80 1.25
C GLY A 107 22.52 22.51 2.74
#